data_AF-A0A4Q9M9D9-F1
#
_entry.id   AF-A0A4Q9M9D9-F1
#
_cell.length_a   1.000
_cell.length_b   1.000
_cell.length_c   1.000
_cell.angle_alpha   90.00
_cell.angle_beta   90.00
_cell.angle_gamma   90.00
#
_symmetry.space_group_name_H-M   'P 1'
#
loop_
_entity.id
_entity.type
_entity.pdbx_description
1 polymer ?
#
loop_
_entity_poly.entity_id
_entity_poly.type
_entity_poly.pdbx_seq_one_letter_code
_entity_poly.pdbx_strand_id
1 'polypeptide(L)'
;DGPLPATSIYDHHHMSTEQRYAENIHNFLQTNADDPACKDFLRDLKTHLLQRLTDGTALHTDDEPTDEDIARVRICSNRLYRQKVLRINYTTYDMR
;
A
#
# COMPACT_ATOMS: atom_id res chain seq x y z
N ASP A 1 -19.16 -12.51 -5.67
CA ASP A 1 -18.19 -11.74 -6.46
C ASP A 1 -18.79 -11.39 -7.81
N GLY A 2 -19.37 -10.18 -7.90
CA GLY A 2 -19.70 -9.57 -9.18
C GLY A 2 -18.49 -8.81 -9.75
N PRO A 3 -18.49 -8.46 -11.04
CA PRO A 3 -17.46 -7.59 -11.62
C PRO A 3 -17.43 -6.22 -10.91
N LEU A 4 -16.24 -5.61 -10.81
CA LEU A 4 -16.11 -4.24 -10.29
C LEU A 4 -17.00 -3.28 -11.11
N PRO A 5 -17.65 -2.28 -10.49
CA PRO A 5 -18.40 -1.28 -11.22
C PRO A 5 -17.49 -0.54 -12.22
N ALA A 6 -18.08 0.05 -13.25
CA ALA A 6 -17.34 0.81 -14.25
C ALA A 6 -16.55 1.94 -13.57
N THR A 7 -15.22 1.94 -13.76
CA THR A 7 -14.34 3.00 -13.25
C THR A 7 -14.29 4.16 -14.23
N SER A 8 -14.19 5.39 -13.73
CA SER A 8 -13.75 6.52 -14.55
C SER A 8 -12.37 6.23 -15.14
N ILE A 9 -12.15 6.64 -16.40
CA ILE A 9 -10.83 6.57 -17.03
C ILE A 9 -9.82 7.55 -16.41
N TYR A 10 -10.29 8.54 -15.65
CA TYR A 10 -9.46 9.50 -14.92
C TYR A 10 -8.91 8.95 -13.61
N ASP A 11 -9.49 7.87 -13.09
CA ASP A 11 -9.00 7.23 -11.87
C ASP A 11 -7.84 6.30 -12.23
N HIS A 12 -6.65 6.56 -11.69
CA HIS A 12 -5.45 5.75 -12.01
C HIS A 12 -5.57 4.29 -11.56
N HIS A 13 -6.26 4.05 -10.45
CA HIS A 13 -6.48 2.71 -9.91
C HIS A 13 -7.88 2.58 -9.33
N HIS A 14 -8.43 1.37 -9.40
CA HIS A 14 -9.69 0.98 -8.78
C HIS A 14 -9.54 -0.40 -8.16
N MET A 15 -9.86 -0.49 -6.88
CA MET A 15 -9.85 -1.71 -6.10
C MET A 15 -11.17 -1.85 -5.36
N SER A 16 -11.54 -3.08 -5.01
CA SER A 16 -12.72 -3.30 -4.16
C SER A 16 -12.53 -2.63 -2.80
N THR A 17 -13.62 -2.04 -2.28
CA THR A 17 -13.66 -1.46 -0.93
C THR A 17 -14.02 -2.48 0.14
N GLU A 18 -14.33 -3.72 -0.25
CA GLU A 18 -14.70 -4.78 0.68
C GLU A 18 -13.54 -5.14 1.61
N GLN A 19 -13.82 -5.15 2.92
CA GLN A 19 -12.85 -5.54 3.95
C GLN A 19 -13.03 -7.00 4.38
N ARG A 20 -13.35 -7.88 3.42
CA ARG A 20 -13.78 -9.25 3.70
C ARG A 20 -12.65 -10.18 4.14
N TYR A 21 -11.48 -10.05 3.52
CA TYR A 21 -10.35 -10.95 3.76
C TYR A 21 -9.25 -10.23 4.53
N ALA A 22 -9.47 -10.13 5.84
CA ALA A 22 -8.49 -9.63 6.77
C ALA A 22 -7.33 -10.63 6.97
N GLU A 23 -6.11 -10.14 6.87
CA GLU A 23 -4.89 -10.89 7.12
C GLU A 23 -4.01 -10.11 8.10
N ASN A 24 -3.35 -10.81 9.03
CA ASN A 24 -2.39 -10.17 9.91
C ASN A 24 -1.07 -9.97 9.14
N ILE A 25 -0.56 -8.73 9.14
CA ILE A 25 0.64 -8.37 8.37
C ILE A 25 1.87 -9.20 8.80
N HIS A 26 2.04 -9.48 10.09
CA HIS A 26 3.17 -10.29 10.54
C HIS A 26 3.08 -11.73 10.05
N ASN A 27 1.87 -12.32 10.07
CA ASN A 27 1.65 -13.66 9.53
C ASN A 27 1.90 -13.71 8.01
N PHE A 28 1.43 -12.68 7.28
CA PHE A 28 1.71 -12.53 5.85
C PHE A 28 3.22 -12.49 5.57
N LEU A 29 3.97 -11.66 6.31
CA LEU A 29 5.42 -11.55 6.14
C LEU A 29 6.16 -12.82 6.52
N GLN A 30 5.73 -13.51 7.58
CA GLN A 30 6.32 -14.78 7.97
C GLN A 30 6.08 -15.87 6.92
N THR A 31 4.88 -15.90 6.33
CA THR A 31 4.53 -16.86 5.26
C THR A 31 5.34 -16.61 3.99
N ASN A 32 5.73 -15.35 3.73
CA ASN A 32 6.47 -14.94 2.55
C ASN A 32 7.91 -14.51 2.89
N ALA A 33 8.51 -15.10 3.93
CA ALA A 33 9.84 -14.69 4.40
C ALA A 33 10.95 -14.88 3.36
N ASP A 34 10.78 -15.85 2.45
CA ASP A 34 11.72 -16.14 1.36
C ASP A 34 11.48 -15.26 0.11
N ASP A 35 10.42 -14.45 0.09
CA ASP A 35 10.11 -13.56 -1.03
C ASP A 35 10.94 -12.26 -0.92
N PRO A 36 11.82 -11.97 -1.90
CA PRO A 36 12.59 -10.72 -1.92
C PRO A 36 11.72 -9.46 -1.90
N ALA A 37 10.48 -9.52 -2.43
CA ALA A 37 9.55 -8.39 -2.41
C ALA A 37 8.96 -8.12 -1.01
N CYS A 38 9.02 -9.10 -0.10
CA CYS A 38 8.57 -8.94 1.28
C CYS A 38 9.69 -8.46 2.22
N LYS A 39 10.94 -8.35 1.72
CA LYS A 39 12.05 -7.80 2.48
C LYS A 39 11.75 -6.34 2.84
N ASP A 40 11.92 -5.99 4.11
CA ASP A 40 11.69 -4.64 4.66
C ASP A 40 10.28 -4.06 4.44
N PHE A 41 9.32 -4.87 3.95
CA PHE A 41 7.97 -4.44 3.58
C PHE A 41 7.26 -3.60 4.64
N LEU A 42 7.33 -4.01 5.92
CA LEU A 42 6.66 -3.26 6.99
C LEU A 42 7.30 -1.90 7.25
N ARG A 43 8.62 -1.80 7.11
CA ARG A 43 9.37 -0.55 7.22
C ARG A 43 8.94 0.39 6.10
N ASP A 44 9.00 -0.10 4.86
CA ASP A 44 8.65 0.68 3.66
C ASP A 44 7.20 1.13 3.66
N LEU A 45 6.28 0.25 4.07
CA LEU A 45 4.86 0.58 4.20
C LEU A 45 4.65 1.71 5.22
N LYS A 46 5.28 1.63 6.39
CA LYS A 46 5.15 2.67 7.42
C LYS A 46 5.79 3.98 6.99
N THR A 47 6.95 3.93 6.33
CA THR A 47 7.59 5.10 5.72
C THR A 47 6.66 5.78 4.72
N HIS A 48 6.06 5.02 3.82
CA HIS A 48 5.10 5.56 2.85
C HIS A 48 3.88 6.20 3.52
N LEU A 49 3.31 5.51 4.52
CA LEU A 49 2.18 6.04 5.29
C LEU A 49 2.54 7.31 6.05
N LEU A 50 3.74 7.38 6.64
CA LEU A 50 4.23 8.57 7.32
C LEU A 50 4.28 9.77 6.36
N GLN A 51 4.90 9.60 5.18
CA GLN A 51 4.97 10.63 4.15
C GLN A 51 3.57 11.08 3.71
N ARG A 52 2.65 10.14 3.48
CA ARG A 52 1.26 10.42 3.11
C ARG A 52 0.48 11.17 4.18
N LEU A 53 0.65 10.82 5.46
CA LEU A 53 -0.07 11.44 6.58
C LEU A 53 0.43 12.85 6.91
N THR A 54 1.64 13.18 6.47
CA THR A 54 2.32 14.43 6.78
C THR A 54 2.41 15.35 5.57
N ASP A 55 1.68 15.04 4.48
CA ASP A 55 1.75 15.74 3.20
C ASP A 55 3.18 15.92 2.68
N GLY A 56 4.09 15.01 3.03
CA GLY A 56 5.50 15.06 2.69
C GLY A 56 6.32 16.09 3.46
N THR A 57 5.79 16.72 4.51
CA THR A 57 6.52 17.73 5.29
C THR A 57 7.31 17.17 6.46
N ALA A 58 7.05 15.92 6.88
CA ALA A 58 7.75 15.34 8.03
C ALA A 58 9.14 14.77 7.71
N LEU A 59 9.44 14.58 6.42
CA LEU A 59 10.74 14.15 5.94
C LEU A 59 11.11 15.09 4.80
N HIS A 60 12.32 15.65 4.80
CA HIS A 60 12.84 16.18 3.53
C HIS A 60 12.97 15.01 2.55
N THR A 61 12.75 15.25 1.26
CA THR A 61 12.63 14.20 0.23
C THR A 61 13.79 13.19 0.20
N ASP A 62 14.95 13.56 0.76
CA ASP A 62 16.16 12.74 0.85
C ASP A 62 16.49 12.19 2.26
N ASP A 63 15.72 12.52 3.30
CA ASP A 63 15.96 12.03 4.66
C ASP A 63 15.26 10.67 4.87
N GLU A 64 16.05 9.64 5.20
CA GLU A 64 15.49 8.38 5.66
C GLU A 64 14.80 8.56 7.02
N PRO A 65 13.56 8.08 7.20
CA PRO A 65 12.88 8.20 8.48
C PRO A 65 13.61 7.42 9.57
N THR A 66 13.74 8.05 10.73
CA THR A 66 14.29 7.37 11.91
C THR A 66 13.34 6.28 12.41
N ASP A 67 13.86 5.32 13.17
CA ASP A 67 13.02 4.27 13.77
C ASP A 67 11.94 4.86 14.70
N GLU A 68 12.21 6.00 15.33
CA GLU A 68 11.23 6.74 16.14
C GLU A 68 10.09 7.30 15.29
N ASP A 69 10.40 7.84 14.11
CA ASP A 69 9.40 8.37 13.17
C ASP A 69 8.51 7.24 12.62
N ILE A 70 9.11 6.11 12.25
CA ILE A 70 8.39 4.90 11.80
C ILE A 70 7.50 4.34 12.92
N ALA A 71 7.96 4.39 14.17
CA ALA A 71 7.19 3.91 15.33
C ALA A 71 5.93 4.74 15.62
N ARG A 72 5.87 6.00 15.15
CA ARG A 72 4.66 6.84 15.25
C ARG A 72 3.51 6.31 14.37
N VAL A 73 3.82 5.62 13.28
CA VAL A 73 2.81 5.02 12.39
C VAL A 73 2.29 3.71 12.98
N ARG A 74 1.01 3.73 13.38
CA ARG A 74 0.31 2.58 13.94
C ARG A 74 -0.72 2.04 12.96
N ILE A 75 -0.56 0.77 12.57
CA ILE A 75 -1.54 0.05 11.76
C ILE A 75 -2.54 -0.62 12.70
N CYS A 76 -3.80 -0.25 12.60
CA CYS A 76 -4.85 -0.79 13.46
C CYS A 76 -4.94 -2.31 13.31
N SER A 77 -4.82 -3.02 14.44
CA SER A 77 -4.87 -4.50 14.51
C SER A 77 -3.85 -5.23 13.61
N ASN A 78 -2.80 -4.55 13.13
CA ASN A 78 -1.84 -5.09 12.15
C ASN A 78 -2.54 -5.76 10.96
N ARG A 79 -3.64 -5.18 10.49
CA ARG A 79 -4.54 -5.82 9.53
C ARG A 79 -4.33 -5.30 8.11
N LEU A 80 -4.02 -6.21 7.20
CA LEU A 80 -4.07 -6.03 5.76
C LEU A 80 -5.40 -6.59 5.25
N TYR A 81 -5.96 -6.01 4.17
CA TYR A 81 -7.10 -6.60 3.48
C TYR A 81 -6.69 -7.07 2.10
N ARG A 82 -6.77 -8.38 1.87
CA ARG A 82 -6.47 -8.97 0.57
C ARG A 82 -7.64 -8.73 -0.37
N GLN A 83 -7.40 -7.92 -1.40
CA GLN A 83 -8.37 -7.67 -2.45
C GLN A 83 -8.22 -8.69 -3.57
N LYS A 84 -9.34 -9.17 -4.11
CA LYS A 84 -9.36 -10.11 -5.24
C LYS A 84 -9.14 -9.43 -6.59
N VAL A 85 -9.47 -8.13 -6.69
CA VAL A 85 -9.43 -7.38 -7.94
C VAL A 85 -8.76 -6.03 -7.73
N LEU A 86 -7.72 -5.76 -8.51
CA LEU A 86 -7.07 -4.47 -8.68
C LEU A 86 -7.11 -4.14 -10.18
N ARG A 87 -7.68 -2.99 -10.53
CA ARG A 87 -7.71 -2.45 -11.90
C ARG A 87 -6.82 -1.22 -11.92
N ILE A 88 -5.82 -1.21 -12.79
CA ILE A 88 -4.94 -0.06 -13.01
C ILE A 88 -5.25 0.47 -14.41
N ASN A 89 -5.69 1.73 -14.49
CA ASN A 89 -5.91 2.40 -15.77
C ASN A 89 -4.57 2.98 -16.22
N TYR A 90 -3.94 2.30 -17.19
CA TYR A 90 -2.69 2.75 -17.79
C TYR A 90 -2.97 3.35 -19.17
N THR A 91 -2.88 4.67 -19.28
CA THR A 91 -3.02 5.38 -20.56
C THR A 91 -1.65 5.46 -21.23
N THR A 92 -1.37 4.55 -22.15
CA THR A 92 -0.24 4.69 -23.07
C THR A 92 -0.61 5.67 -24.17
N TYR A 93 -0.08 6.89 -24.07
CA TYR A 93 -0.08 7.83 -25.18
C TYR A 93 0.93 7.34 -26.22
N ASP A 94 0.44 6.93 -27.40
CA ASP A 94 1.30 6.75 -28.58
C ASP A 94 1.56 8.15 -29.17
N MET A 95 2.69 8.75 -28.78
CA MET A 95 3.16 9.99 -29.41
C MET A 95 3.92 9.63 -30.69
N ARG A 96 3.17 9.44 -31.78
CA ARG A 96 3.71 9.39 -33.15
C ARG A 96 3.63 10.75 -33.82
#